data_AF-A0A1B7W2S4-F1
#
_entry.id   AF-A0A1B7W2S4-F1
#
_cell.length_a   1.000
_cell.length_b   1.000
_cell.length_c   1.000
_cell.angle_alpha   90.00
_cell.angle_beta   90.00
_cell.angle_gamma   90.00
#
_symmetry.space_group_name_H-M   'P 1'
#
loop_
_entity.id
_entity.type
_entity.pdbx_description
1 polymer ?
#
loop_
_entity_poly.entity_id
_entity_poly.type
_entity_poly.pdbx_seq_one_letter_code
_entity_poly.pdbx_strand_id
1 'polypeptide(L)'
;MKIDLTLEENLFAPLQAALEEPLAKKHSRSCIVLTDELFVRSGVARVLEVVQSGREWVQNIQQHTKVALSASDYFAQLESSRRRAHLEAVSVALKQTQLKALRA
;
A
#
# COMPACT_ATOMS: atom_id res chain seq x y z
N MET A 1 3.87 21.23 13.92
CA MET A 1 3.37 21.18 12.53
C MET A 1 2.25 20.15 12.51
N LYS A 2 0.98 20.59 12.51
CA LYS A 2 -0.16 19.65 12.37
C LYS A 2 -0.13 19.18 10.92
N ILE A 3 0.30 17.93 10.69
CA ILE A 3 0.13 17.31 9.39
C ILE A 3 -1.38 17.26 9.16
N ASP A 4 -1.80 17.92 8.09
CA ASP A 4 -3.18 18.03 7.66
C ASP A 4 -3.74 16.60 7.53
N LEU A 5 -4.58 16.18 8.48
CA LEU A 5 -5.22 14.86 8.47
C LEU A 5 -6.02 14.64 7.17
N THR A 6 -6.30 15.71 6.42
CA THR A 6 -7.09 15.69 5.19
C THR A 6 -6.32 15.28 3.93
N LEU A 7 -5.00 15.52 3.80
CA LEU A 7 -4.31 15.27 2.53
C LEU A 7 -3.92 13.79 2.37
N GLU A 8 -3.38 13.19 3.41
CA GLU A 8 -3.00 11.77 3.40
C GLU A 8 -4.25 10.88 3.23
N GLU A 9 -5.32 11.18 3.96
CA GLU A 9 -6.59 10.46 3.83
C GLU A 9 -7.18 10.60 2.42
N ASN A 10 -7.17 11.79 1.82
CA ASN A 10 -7.64 11.99 0.45
C ASN A 10 -6.74 11.31 -0.59
N LEU A 11 -5.42 11.29 -0.38
CA LEU A 11 -4.47 10.62 -1.26
C LEU A 11 -4.70 9.10 -1.28
N PHE A 12 -5.03 8.51 -0.11
CA PHE A 12 -5.21 7.07 0.04
C PHE A 12 -6.67 6.60 -0.02
N ALA A 13 -7.67 7.47 0.02
CA ALA A 13 -9.08 7.07 -0.08
C ALA A 13 -9.40 6.26 -1.36
N PRO A 14 -8.90 6.62 -2.56
CA PRO A 14 -9.08 5.79 -3.75
C PRO A 14 -8.41 4.41 -3.63
N LEU A 15 -7.31 4.33 -2.87
CA LEU A 15 -6.60 3.09 -2.60
C LEU A 15 -7.42 2.17 -1.70
N GLN A 16 -8.04 2.73 -0.66
CA GLN A 16 -8.92 1.98 0.23
C GLN A 16 -10.10 1.38 -0.56
N ALA A 17 -10.73 2.17 -1.43
CA ALA A 17 -11.80 1.68 -2.29
C ALA A 17 -11.34 0.55 -3.23
N ALA A 18 -10.14 0.67 -3.81
CA ALA A 18 -9.58 -0.34 -4.71
C ALA A 18 -9.21 -1.65 -3.98
N LEU A 19 -8.81 -1.59 -2.71
CA LEU A 19 -8.55 -2.77 -1.88
C LEU A 19 -9.84 -3.54 -1.55
N GLU A 20 -10.98 -2.86 -1.50
CA GLU A 20 -12.27 -3.48 -1.21
C GLU A 20 -12.89 -4.24 -2.40
N GLU A 21 -12.37 -4.03 -3.62
CA GLU A 21 -12.86 -4.66 -4.84
C GLU A 21 -12.70 -6.20 -4.81
N PRO A 22 -13.64 -6.97 -5.39
CA PRO A 22 -13.65 -8.44 -5.29
C PRO A 22 -12.36 -9.12 -5.81
N LEU A 23 -11.77 -8.57 -6.88
CA LEU A 23 -10.52 -9.08 -7.44
C LEU A 23 -9.32 -8.82 -6.51
N ALA A 24 -9.28 -7.67 -5.84
CA ALA A 24 -8.24 -7.37 -4.86
C ALA A 24 -8.36 -8.29 -3.64
N LYS A 25 -9.59 -8.47 -3.12
CA LYS A 25 -9.90 -9.37 -1.99
C LYS A 25 -9.53 -10.82 -2.26
N LYS A 26 -9.76 -11.33 -3.48
CA LYS A 26 -9.36 -12.69 -3.89
C LYS A 26 -7.87 -12.96 -3.70
N HIS A 27 -7.04 -11.93 -3.83
CA HIS A 27 -5.60 -12.03 -3.71
C HIS A 27 -5.05 -11.49 -2.39
N SER A 28 -5.93 -11.25 -1.42
CA SER A 28 -5.57 -10.70 -0.10
C SER A 28 -4.57 -11.58 0.65
N ARG A 29 -3.80 -10.94 1.54
CA ARG A 29 -2.83 -11.62 2.40
C ARG A 29 -3.48 -12.05 3.71
N SER A 30 -3.12 -13.25 4.16
CA SER A 30 -3.47 -13.78 5.49
C SER A 30 -2.51 -13.31 6.60
N CYS A 31 -1.71 -12.27 6.35
CA CYS A 31 -0.69 -11.81 7.29
C CYS A 31 -1.30 -10.83 8.31
N ILE A 32 -1.19 -11.18 9.59
CA ILE A 32 -1.66 -10.36 10.72
C ILE A 32 -0.79 -9.14 11.02
N VAL A 33 0.50 -9.16 10.64
CA VAL A 33 1.46 -8.08 10.97
C VAL A 33 1.47 -6.96 9.93
N LEU A 34 1.37 -7.32 8.64
CA LEU A 34 1.41 -6.37 7.54
C LEU A 34 0.15 -6.55 6.68
N THR A 35 -0.92 -5.83 7.03
CA THR A 35 -2.20 -5.85 6.31
C THR A 35 -2.06 -5.35 4.87
N ASP A 36 -2.99 -5.73 3.97
CA ASP A 36 -2.98 -5.31 2.55
C ASP A 36 -2.95 -3.81 2.38
N GLU A 37 -3.71 -3.11 3.21
CA GLU A 37 -3.64 -1.67 3.30
C GLU A 37 -2.23 -1.17 3.61
N LEU A 38 -1.61 -1.67 4.69
CA LEU A 38 -0.27 -1.21 5.10
C LEU A 38 0.80 -1.54 4.06
N PHE A 39 0.72 -2.69 3.40
CA PHE A 39 1.67 -3.08 2.36
C PHE A 39 1.57 -2.19 1.13
N VAL A 40 0.35 -1.91 0.66
CA VAL A 40 0.17 -1.09 -0.53
C VAL A 40 0.48 0.39 -0.22
N ARG A 41 0.06 0.91 0.94
CA ARG A 41 0.45 2.25 1.41
C ARG A 41 1.96 2.40 1.55
N SER A 42 2.63 1.39 2.14
CA SER A 42 4.09 1.33 2.22
C SER A 42 4.75 1.38 0.84
N GLY A 43 4.21 0.64 -0.13
CA GLY A 43 4.69 0.66 -1.51
C GLY A 43 4.56 2.03 -2.17
N VAL A 44 3.42 2.71 -1.99
CA VAL A 44 3.19 4.06 -2.54
C VAL A 44 4.12 5.07 -1.86
N ALA A 45 4.22 5.06 -0.54
CA ALA A 45 5.06 5.98 0.20
C ALA A 45 6.54 5.82 -0.17
N ARG A 46 7.01 4.56 -0.37
CA ARG A 46 8.35 4.28 -0.89
C ARG A 46 8.62 4.91 -2.27
N VAL A 47 7.61 5.02 -3.13
CA VAL A 47 7.76 5.64 -4.45
C VAL A 47 7.82 7.16 -4.35
N LEU A 48 7.16 7.74 -3.35
CA LEU A 48 7.12 9.19 -3.12
C LEU A 48 8.36 9.71 -2.38
N GLU A 49 9.02 8.85 -1.60
CA GLU A 49 10.20 9.22 -0.83
C GLU A 49 11.52 8.90 -1.53
N VAL A 50 12.52 9.75 -1.30
CA VAL A 50 13.88 9.51 -1.75
C VAL A 50 14.56 8.58 -0.73
N VAL A 51 14.46 7.28 -0.97
CA VAL A 51 15.20 6.26 -0.22
C VAL A 51 16.28 5.63 -1.09
N GLN A 52 17.49 5.50 -0.56
CA GLN A 52 18.63 4.90 -1.25
C GLN A 52 18.44 3.39 -1.42
N SER A 53 17.71 2.74 -0.51
CA SER A 53 17.46 1.30 -0.58
C SER A 53 16.15 0.86 0.08
N GLY A 54 15.69 -0.35 -0.27
CA GLY A 54 14.55 -0.98 0.41
C GLY A 54 14.82 -1.29 1.89
N ARG A 55 16.09 -1.44 2.29
CA ARG A 55 16.48 -1.66 3.69
C ARG A 55 16.30 -0.38 4.51
N GLU A 56 16.78 0.74 3.98
CA GLU A 56 16.62 2.06 4.59
C GLU A 56 15.12 2.40 4.77
N TRP A 57 14.31 2.10 3.75
CA TRP A 57 12.86 2.23 3.85
C TRP A 57 12.28 1.45 5.04
N VAL A 58 12.62 0.16 5.18
CA VAL A 58 12.11 -0.66 6.29
C VAL A 58 12.57 -0.15 7.66
N GLN A 59 13.77 0.41 7.76
CA GLN A 59 14.28 1.00 9.00
C GLN A 59 13.52 2.28 9.38
N ASN A 60 13.06 3.05 8.38
CA ASN A 60 12.41 4.33 8.58
C ASN A 60 10.88 4.27 8.53
N ILE A 61 10.28 3.17 8.06
CA ILE A 61 8.82 3.06 7.86
C ILE A 61 7.98 3.31 9.11
N GLN A 62 8.57 3.12 10.29
CA GLN A 62 7.94 3.39 11.59
C GLN A 62 7.71 4.90 11.84
N GLN A 63 8.43 5.76 11.11
CA GLN A 63 8.23 7.21 11.13
C GLN A 63 6.98 7.61 10.34
N HIS A 64 6.55 6.75 9.39
CA HIS A 64 5.41 6.98 8.50
C HIS A 64 4.19 6.12 8.86
N THR A 65 4.38 5.11 9.69
CA THR A 65 3.33 4.15 10.08
C THR A 65 3.44 3.82 11.55
N LYS A 66 2.31 3.48 12.19
CA LYS A 66 2.30 2.99 13.59
C LYS A 66 2.78 1.53 13.73
N VAL A 67 3.43 0.99 12.70
CA VAL A 67 3.80 -0.44 12.63
C VAL A 67 5.31 -0.59 12.69
N ALA A 68 5.78 -1.34 13.68
CA ALA A 68 7.16 -1.75 13.80
C ALA A 68 7.41 -2.98 12.91
N LEU A 69 7.89 -2.77 11.69
CA LEU A 69 8.34 -3.84 10.80
C LEU A 69 9.83 -4.08 10.98
N SER A 70 10.23 -5.34 11.13
CA SER A 70 11.64 -5.72 10.99
C SER A 70 11.98 -6.05 9.53
N ALA A 71 13.27 -6.01 9.20
CA ALA A 71 13.75 -6.46 7.89
C ALA A 71 13.33 -7.91 7.60
N SER A 72 13.44 -8.80 8.59
CA SER A 72 12.98 -10.19 8.48
C SER A 72 11.49 -10.29 8.16
N ASP A 73 10.64 -9.49 8.82
CA ASP A 73 9.19 -9.50 8.55
C ASP A 73 8.88 -9.07 7.13
N TYR A 74 9.57 -8.04 6.63
CA TYR A 74 9.40 -7.56 5.27
C TYR A 74 9.87 -8.59 4.23
N PHE A 75 11.07 -9.15 4.40
CA PHE A 75 11.65 -10.12 3.47
C PHE A 75 10.94 -11.49 3.51
N ALA A 76 10.44 -11.93 4.66
CA ALA A 76 9.61 -13.14 4.78
C ALA A 76 8.31 -13.02 3.98
N GLN A 77 7.86 -11.81 3.70
CA GLN A 77 6.70 -11.53 2.87
C GLN A 77 7.05 -11.36 1.39
N LEU A 78 8.33 -11.48 0.97
CA LEU A 78 8.78 -11.24 -0.42
C LEU A 78 8.61 -12.41 -1.40
N GLU A 79 7.92 -13.48 -1.03
CA GLU A 79 7.55 -14.54 -1.99
C GLU A 79 6.12 -14.41 -2.55
N SER A 80 5.96 -14.83 -3.81
CA SER A 80 4.70 -15.16 -4.49
C SER A 80 4.25 -14.20 -5.60
N SER A 81 4.14 -14.81 -6.77
CA SER A 81 3.26 -14.44 -7.90
C SER A 81 1.88 -13.92 -7.47
N ARG A 82 1.32 -14.43 -6.35
CA ARG A 82 0.08 -13.90 -5.75
C ARG A 82 0.15 -12.41 -5.43
N ARG A 83 1.24 -11.91 -4.84
CA ARG A 83 1.36 -10.47 -4.50
C ARG A 83 1.44 -9.59 -5.73
N ARG A 84 2.11 -10.08 -6.78
CA ARG A 84 2.10 -9.41 -8.09
C ARG A 84 0.68 -9.33 -8.65
N ALA A 85 -0.06 -10.44 -8.63
CA ALA A 85 -1.45 -10.46 -9.07
C ALA A 85 -2.35 -9.53 -8.23
N HIS A 86 -2.15 -9.46 -6.91
CA HIS A 86 -2.86 -8.52 -6.03
C HIS A 86 -2.57 -7.06 -6.41
N LEU A 87 -1.30 -6.69 -6.57
CA LEU A 87 -0.91 -5.33 -6.95
C LEU A 87 -1.40 -4.93 -8.36
N GLU A 88 -1.38 -5.86 -9.31
CA GLU A 88 -1.94 -5.65 -10.65
C GLU A 88 -3.47 -5.43 -10.58
N ALA A 89 -4.19 -6.22 -9.78
CA ALA A 89 -5.63 -6.05 -9.58
C ALA A 89 -5.98 -4.70 -8.93
N VAL A 90 -5.24 -4.30 -7.89
CA VAL A 90 -5.40 -2.98 -7.24
C VAL A 90 -5.10 -1.84 -8.23
N SER A 91 -4.06 -1.97 -9.07
CA SER A 91 -3.73 -0.98 -10.09
C SER A 91 -4.84 -0.81 -11.14
N VAL A 92 -5.45 -1.91 -11.59
CA VAL A 92 -6.58 -1.87 -12.53
C VAL A 92 -7.80 -1.19 -11.89
N ALA A 93 -8.14 -1.57 -10.66
CA ALA A 93 -9.26 -0.97 -9.91
C ALA A 93 -9.07 0.54 -9.70
N LEU A 94 -7.88 0.98 -9.30
CA LEU A 94 -7.54 2.40 -9.14
C LEU A 94 -7.77 3.21 -10.42
N LYS A 95 -7.27 2.70 -11.55
CA LYS A 95 -7.44 3.36 -12.86
C LYS A 95 -8.91 3.48 -13.22
N GLN A 96 -9.72 2.45 -12.95
CA GLN A 96 -11.16 2.47 -13.22
C GLN A 96 -11.89 3.48 -12.33
N THR A 97 -11.56 3.56 -11.05
CA THR A 97 -12.14 4.54 -10.11
C THR A 97 -11.79 5.97 -10.52
N GLN A 98 -10.53 6.24 -10.89
CA GLN A 98 -10.10 7.56 -11.37
C GLN A 98 -10.78 7.94 -12.69
N LEU A 99 -10.92 7.00 -13.63
CA LEU A 99 -11.63 7.24 -14.89
C LEU A 99 -13.12 7.54 -14.67
N LYS A 100 -13.76 6.93 -13.67
CA LYS A 100 -15.14 7.24 -13.28
C LYS A 100 -15.25 8.64 -12.67
N ALA A 101 -14.32 9.00 -11.79
CA ALA A 101 -14.28 10.32 -11.16
C ALA A 101 -14.06 11.47 -12.18
N LEU A 102 -13.32 11.22 -13.26
CA LEU A 102 -13.10 12.20 -14.34
C LEU A 102 -14.28 12.33 -15.33
N ARG A 103 -15.25 11.41 -15.27
CA ARG A 103 -16.43 11.37 -16.16
C ARG A 103 -17.73 11.78 -15.46
N ALA A 104 -17.69 11.98 -14.15
CA ALA A 104 -18.78 12.47 -13.32
C ALA A 104 -18.69 14.00 -13.18
#